data_AF-A0AAW6R480-F1
#
_entry.id   AF-A0AAW6R480-F1
#
_cell.length_a   1.000
_cell.length_b   1.000
_cell.length_c   1.000
_cell.angle_alpha   90.00
_cell.angle_beta   90.00
_cell.angle_gamma   90.00
#
_symmetry.space_group_name_H-M   'P 1'
#
loop_
_entity.id
_entity.type
_entity.pdbx_description
1 polymer ?
#
loop_
_entity_poly.entity_id
_entity_poly.type
_entity_poly.pdbx_seq_one_letter_code
_entity_poly.pdbx_strand_id
1 'polypeptide(L)'
;MSEQGGRKLDTPSTRRTISFNLDSDVVGMYSERVARFLGTGRYLAIQTVVVIVWIALNLVAVTIRWDPYPFILLNLAFSTQAAYAAPLILLAQNRQENRDRVALEEDRMRSAQTKADTEFLARELAAVRLAVGDTVTRDYLRKELDDLLDELTERLAARAAEGSADADGDDRSH
;
A
#
# COMPACT_ATOMS: atom_id res chain seq x y z
N MET A 1 -50.75 29.71 -29.10
CA MET A 1 -49.71 30.49 -29.79
C MET A 1 -48.72 30.96 -28.72
N SER A 2 -47.47 30.50 -28.80
CA SER A 2 -46.26 31.06 -28.18
C SER A 2 -46.20 31.04 -26.63
N GLU A 3 -45.58 30.05 -26.01
CA GLU A 3 -44.13 30.02 -25.66
C GLU A 3 -43.64 31.24 -24.85
N GLN A 4 -43.10 30.99 -23.66
CA GLN A 4 -41.70 31.31 -23.26
C GLN A 4 -41.58 31.48 -21.74
N GLY A 5 -40.59 30.80 -21.17
CA GLY A 5 -40.19 30.99 -19.76
C GLY A 5 -39.29 29.91 -19.18
N GLY A 6 -38.65 29.08 -20.01
CA GLY A 6 -37.63 28.14 -19.55
C GLY A 6 -36.43 28.92 -18.98
N ARG A 7 -36.22 28.84 -17.67
CA ARG A 7 -34.96 29.24 -17.03
C ARG A 7 -33.83 28.40 -17.66
N LYS A 8 -33.05 29.04 -18.52
CA LYS A 8 -31.78 28.48 -19.02
C LYS A 8 -30.86 28.27 -17.83
N LEU A 9 -30.50 27.02 -17.58
CA LEU A 9 -29.45 26.66 -16.64
C LEU A 9 -28.13 27.27 -17.13
N ASP A 10 -27.45 27.94 -16.22
CA ASP A 10 -26.04 28.33 -16.32
C ASP A 10 -25.19 27.10 -16.65
N THR A 11 -24.72 27.02 -17.88
CA THR A 11 -23.61 26.14 -18.24
C THR A 11 -22.31 26.91 -17.98
N PRO A 12 -21.47 26.50 -17.01
CA PRO A 12 -20.17 27.13 -16.84
C PRO A 12 -19.32 26.86 -18.09
N SER A 13 -18.84 27.94 -18.70
CA SER A 13 -17.94 27.93 -19.83
C SER A 13 -16.69 27.09 -19.52
N THR A 14 -16.53 25.96 -20.22
CA THR A 14 -15.33 25.12 -20.16
C THR A 14 -14.14 25.93 -20.67
N ARG A 15 -13.35 26.44 -19.74
CA ARG A 15 -12.04 27.03 -20.00
C ARG A 15 -11.17 25.96 -20.67
N ARG A 16 -10.91 26.13 -21.96
CA ARG A 16 -10.06 25.26 -22.78
C ARG A 16 -8.62 25.34 -22.24
N THR A 17 -8.29 24.49 -21.28
CA THR A 17 -6.92 24.29 -20.82
C THR A 17 -6.14 23.68 -21.98
N ILE A 18 -5.09 24.37 -22.42
CA ILE A 18 -4.14 23.82 -23.40
C ILE A 18 -3.45 22.65 -22.70
N SER A 19 -3.93 21.42 -22.93
CA SER A 19 -3.24 20.22 -22.49
C SER A 19 -2.09 19.96 -23.46
N PHE A 20 -0.88 20.31 -23.01
CA PHE A 20 0.34 19.83 -23.63
C PHE A 20 0.45 18.33 -23.35
N ASN A 21 -0.13 17.51 -24.23
CA ASN A 21 0.13 16.07 -24.29
C ASN A 21 1.53 15.87 -24.89
N LEU A 22 2.58 16.08 -24.09
CA LEU A 22 3.91 15.56 -24.41
C LEU A 22 3.89 14.05 -24.14
N ASP A 23 4.20 13.25 -25.16
CA ASP A 23 4.21 11.79 -25.13
C ASP A 23 4.84 11.22 -23.85
N SER A 24 4.01 10.55 -23.04
CA SER A 24 4.39 9.96 -21.75
C SER A 24 5.48 8.90 -21.86
N ASP A 25 5.55 8.23 -23.01
CA ASP A 25 6.36 7.02 -23.20
C ASP A 25 7.83 7.37 -23.46
N VAL A 26 8.05 8.41 -24.26
CA VAL A 26 9.39 8.94 -24.54
C VAL A 26 9.99 9.49 -23.24
N VAL A 27 9.21 10.29 -22.52
CA VAL A 27 9.60 10.92 -21.26
C VAL A 27 9.81 9.89 -20.12
N GLY A 28 9.03 8.82 -20.10
CA GLY A 28 9.16 7.72 -19.14
C GLY A 28 10.54 7.06 -19.18
N MET A 29 11.01 6.71 -20.39
CA MET A 29 12.31 6.07 -20.59
C MET A 29 13.48 7.00 -20.25
N TYR A 30 13.39 8.30 -20.57
CA TYR A 30 14.42 9.27 -20.17
C TYR A 30 14.49 9.46 -18.65
N SER A 31 13.34 9.43 -17.97
CA SER A 31 13.25 9.55 -16.52
C SER A 31 14.06 8.49 -15.78
N GLU A 32 13.92 7.24 -16.20
CA GLU A 32 14.53 6.11 -15.52
C GLU A 32 16.05 6.09 -15.70
N ARG A 33 16.51 6.63 -16.83
CA ARG A 33 17.94 6.86 -17.08
C ARG A 33 18.46 8.03 -16.25
N VAL A 34 17.73 9.14 -16.18
CA VAL A 34 18.10 10.33 -15.41
C VAL A 34 18.07 10.06 -13.90
N ALA A 35 17.07 9.35 -13.39
CA ALA A 35 16.99 8.99 -11.96
C ALA A 35 18.17 8.12 -11.51
N ARG A 36 18.52 7.10 -12.31
CA ARG A 36 19.72 6.28 -12.06
C ARG A 36 21.02 7.07 -12.19
N PHE A 37 21.05 8.05 -13.09
CA PHE A 37 22.20 8.92 -13.29
C PHE A 37 22.41 9.90 -12.12
N LEU A 38 21.35 10.54 -11.63
CA LEU A 38 21.38 11.51 -10.52
C LEU A 38 21.60 10.85 -9.15
N GLY A 39 21.14 9.61 -8.94
CA GLY A 39 21.31 8.88 -7.68
C GLY A 39 22.71 8.29 -7.48
N THR A 40 23.54 8.24 -8.52
CA THR A 40 24.90 7.68 -8.45
C THR A 40 25.91 8.81 -8.24
N GLY A 41 26.87 8.65 -7.32
CA GLY A 41 27.96 9.64 -7.09
C GLY A 41 28.78 10.04 -8.32
N ARG A 42 28.59 9.32 -9.44
CA ARG A 42 29.10 9.63 -10.77
C ARG A 42 28.58 10.96 -11.33
N TYR A 43 27.36 11.41 -11.01
CA TYR A 43 26.86 12.72 -11.41
C TYR A 43 27.70 13.86 -10.81
N LEU A 44 27.92 13.80 -9.49
CA LEU A 44 28.75 14.76 -8.77
C LEU A 44 30.19 14.78 -9.31
N ALA A 45 30.75 13.61 -9.62
CA ALA A 45 32.09 13.51 -10.21
C ALA A 45 32.18 14.18 -11.59
N ILE A 46 31.22 13.91 -12.50
CA ILE A 46 31.17 14.53 -13.82
C ILE A 46 30.96 16.04 -13.69
N GLN A 47 30.04 16.48 -12.83
CA GLN A 47 29.77 17.90 -12.59
C GLN A 47 31.03 18.62 -12.08
N THR A 48 31.77 18.00 -11.16
CA THR A 48 33.03 18.56 -10.63
C THR A 48 34.09 18.67 -11.73
N VAL A 49 34.24 17.65 -12.57
CA VAL A 49 35.17 17.70 -13.72
C VAL A 49 34.79 18.80 -14.69
N VAL A 50 33.51 18.94 -15.02
CA VAL A 50 33.02 20.01 -15.92
C VAL A 50 33.32 21.39 -15.33
N VAL A 51 33.10 21.60 -14.04
CA VAL A 51 33.43 22.86 -13.35
C VAL A 51 34.93 23.14 -13.41
N ILE A 52 35.79 22.14 -13.18
CA ILE A 52 37.24 22.29 -13.24
C ILE A 52 37.70 22.64 -14.67
N VAL A 53 37.19 21.94 -15.68
CA VAL A 53 37.49 22.23 -17.10
C VAL A 53 37.01 23.64 -17.47
N TRP A 54 35.84 24.05 -16.98
CA TRP A 54 35.29 25.37 -17.21
C TRP A 54 36.14 26.48 -16.60
N ILE A 55 36.60 26.30 -15.36
CA ILE A 55 37.54 27.21 -14.69
C ILE A 55 38.85 27.28 -15.49
N ALA A 56 39.41 26.15 -15.92
CA ALA A 56 40.65 26.12 -16.70
C ALA A 56 40.52 26.84 -18.05
N LEU A 57 39.42 26.60 -18.78
CA LEU A 57 39.14 27.29 -20.05
C LEU A 57 38.97 28.79 -19.83
N ASN A 58 38.33 29.20 -18.74
CA ASN A 58 38.19 30.60 -18.37
C ASN A 58 39.54 31.25 -18.04
N LEU A 59 40.42 30.57 -17.30
CA LEU A 59 41.79 31.05 -17.01
C LEU A 59 42.60 31.28 -18.28
N VAL A 60 42.50 30.37 -19.25
CA VAL A 60 43.17 30.48 -20.56
C VAL A 60 42.58 31.63 -21.39
N ALA A 61 41.26 31.79 -21.38
CA ALA A 61 40.58 32.90 -22.06
C ALA A 61 40.98 34.28 -21.48
N VAL A 62 41.18 34.36 -20.16
CA VAL A 62 41.70 35.56 -19.48
C VAL A 62 43.14 35.86 -19.90
N THR A 63 43.98 34.83 -20.11
CA THR A 63 45.39 35.03 -20.53
C THR A 63 45.51 35.58 -21.95
N ILE A 64 44.53 35.33 -22.81
CA ILE A 64 44.48 35.80 -24.21
C ILE A 64 43.94 37.25 -24.33
N ARG A 65 43.64 37.93 -23.21
CA ARG A 65 43.08 39.31 -23.15
C ARG A 65 41.80 39.48 -23.97
N TRP A 66 41.01 38.42 -24.11
CA TRP A 66 39.77 38.47 -24.90
C TRP A 66 38.56 39.07 -24.14
N ASP A 67 38.70 39.39 -22.85
CA ASP A 67 37.75 40.28 -22.14
C ASP A 67 38.32 40.82 -20.79
N PRO A 68 38.61 42.13 -20.66
CA PRO A 68 38.83 42.78 -19.37
C PRO A 68 37.50 42.98 -18.60
N TYR A 69 37.56 42.96 -17.27
CA TYR A 69 36.45 43.07 -16.30
C TYR A 69 35.28 44.00 -16.71
N PRO A 70 33.99 43.63 -16.50
CA PRO A 70 33.46 42.51 -15.74
C PRO A 70 33.04 41.34 -16.65
N PHE A 71 33.12 40.11 -16.15
CA PHE A 71 32.88 38.85 -16.86
C PHE A 71 31.42 38.67 -17.35
N ILE A 72 30.97 39.51 -18.30
CA ILE A 72 29.57 39.61 -18.74
C ILE A 72 29.11 38.29 -19.36
N LEU A 73 29.96 37.66 -20.18
CA LEU A 73 29.64 36.42 -20.88
C LEU A 73 29.54 35.23 -19.92
N LEU A 74 30.36 35.20 -18.86
CA LEU A 74 30.33 34.15 -17.84
C LEU A 74 29.03 34.22 -17.06
N ASN A 75 28.67 35.42 -16.61
CA ASN A 75 27.45 35.64 -15.85
C ASN A 75 26.21 35.38 -16.72
N LEU A 76 26.26 35.75 -18.01
CA LEU A 76 25.18 35.45 -18.95
C LEU A 76 25.03 33.94 -19.20
N ALA A 77 26.13 33.21 -19.37
CA ALA A 77 26.11 31.77 -19.57
C ALA A 77 25.58 31.03 -18.33
N PHE A 78 26.02 31.42 -17.13
CA PHE A 78 25.54 30.81 -15.88
C PHE A 78 24.07 31.15 -15.61
N SER A 79 23.66 32.40 -15.86
CA SER A 79 22.25 32.82 -15.78
C SER A 79 21.37 32.01 -16.72
N THR A 80 21.82 31.79 -17.96
CA THR A 80 21.10 30.96 -18.94
C THR A 80 21.05 29.48 -18.53
N GLN A 81 22.14 28.95 -17.97
CA GLN A 81 22.21 27.56 -17.48
C GLN A 81 21.25 27.34 -16.30
N ALA A 82 21.20 28.27 -15.35
CA ALA A 82 20.23 28.25 -14.25
C ALA A 82 18.79 28.40 -14.76
N ALA A 83 18.57 29.29 -15.74
CA ALA A 83 17.24 29.53 -16.32
C ALA A 83 16.69 28.30 -17.06
N TYR A 84 17.52 27.50 -17.73
CA TYR A 84 17.08 26.26 -18.39
C TYR A 84 16.94 25.08 -17.40
N ALA A 85 17.65 25.11 -16.26
CA ALA A 85 17.52 24.09 -15.23
C ALA A 85 16.13 24.13 -14.56
N ALA A 86 15.57 25.32 -14.31
CA ALA A 86 14.27 25.50 -13.67
C ALA A 86 13.11 24.72 -14.36
N PRO A 87 12.87 24.84 -15.68
CA PRO A 87 11.81 24.08 -16.34
C PRO A 87 12.07 22.57 -16.37
N LEU A 88 13.32 22.13 -16.48
CA LEU A 88 13.66 20.70 -16.46
C LEU A 88 13.41 20.08 -15.08
N ILE A 89 13.75 20.82 -14.01
CA ILE A 89 13.43 20.44 -12.64
C ILE A 89 11.92 20.42 -12.42
N LEU A 90 11.18 21.41 -12.92
CA LEU A 90 9.71 21.45 -12.82
C LEU A 90 9.06 20.26 -13.55
N LEU A 91 9.58 19.84 -14.71
CA LEU A 91 9.09 18.64 -15.40
C LEU A 91 9.42 17.36 -14.61
N ALA A 92 10.59 17.28 -13.99
CA ALA A 92 10.96 16.15 -13.14
C ALA A 92 10.07 16.08 -11.89
N GLN A 93 9.80 17.23 -11.25
CA GLN A 93 8.96 17.34 -10.05
C GLN A 93 7.50 17.01 -10.33
N ASN A 94 6.89 17.57 -11.38
CA ASN A 94 5.49 17.25 -11.75
C ASN A 94 5.28 15.74 -11.97
N ARG A 95 6.30 15.04 -12.45
CA ARG A 95 6.23 13.59 -12.69
C ARG A 95 6.43 12.77 -11.42
N GLN A 96 7.29 13.21 -10.51
CA GLN A 96 7.38 12.61 -9.18
C GLN A 96 6.04 12.77 -8.45
N GLU A 97 5.48 13.98 -8.43
CA GLU A 97 4.20 14.26 -7.77
C GLU A 97 3.04 13.45 -8.36
N ASN A 98 2.98 13.29 -9.69
CA ASN A 98 1.94 12.47 -10.32
C ASN A 98 2.11 10.97 -9.98
N ARG A 99 3.35 10.46 -9.94
CA ARG A 99 3.63 9.07 -9.55
C ARG A 99 3.28 8.83 -8.08
N ASP A 100 3.67 9.75 -7.21
CA ASP A 100 3.40 9.69 -5.78
C ASP A 100 1.89 9.75 -5.51
N ARG A 101 1.17 10.55 -6.30
CA ARG A 101 -0.29 10.60 -6.24
C ARG A 101 -0.93 9.27 -6.61
N VAL A 102 -0.52 8.65 -7.72
CA VAL A 102 -1.05 7.33 -8.15
C VAL A 102 -0.74 6.27 -7.09
N ALA A 103 0.48 6.24 -6.57
CA ALA A 103 0.87 5.30 -5.51
C ALA A 103 0.01 5.49 -4.23
N LEU A 104 -0.28 6.73 -3.84
CA LEU A 104 -1.15 7.03 -2.71
C LEU A 104 -2.61 6.63 -2.96
N GLU A 105 -3.11 6.79 -4.19
CA GLU A 105 -4.46 6.35 -4.56
C GLU A 105 -4.58 4.82 -4.53
N GLU A 106 -3.61 4.10 -5.07
CA GLU A 106 -3.55 2.62 -4.98
C GLU A 106 -3.45 2.13 -3.54
N ASP A 107 -2.61 2.76 -2.71
CA ASP A 107 -2.44 2.38 -1.32
C ASP A 107 -3.73 2.59 -0.51
N ARG A 108 -4.46 3.69 -0.77
CA ARG A 108 -5.79 3.92 -0.19
C ARG A 108 -6.79 2.86 -0.61
N MET A 109 -6.83 2.50 -1.89
CA MET A 109 -7.72 1.44 -2.39
C MET A 109 -7.40 0.09 -1.75
N ARG A 110 -6.12 -0.29 -1.70
CA ARG A 110 -5.67 -1.53 -1.08
C ARG A 110 -5.99 -1.56 0.41
N SER A 111 -5.80 -0.45 1.13
CA SER A 111 -6.14 -0.33 2.55
C SER A 111 -7.64 -0.47 2.79
N ALA A 112 -8.47 0.14 1.94
CA ALA A 112 -9.92 0.01 2.02
C ALA A 112 -10.37 -1.44 1.77
N GLN A 113 -9.80 -2.11 0.76
CA GLN A 113 -10.10 -3.51 0.48
C GLN A 113 -9.66 -4.43 1.64
N THR A 114 -8.44 -4.26 2.15
CA THR A 114 -7.93 -5.04 3.27
C THR A 114 -8.79 -4.89 4.52
N LYS A 115 -9.28 -3.67 4.78
CA LYS A 115 -10.21 -3.41 5.88
C LYS A 115 -11.54 -4.15 5.66
N ALA A 116 -12.11 -4.09 4.46
CA ALA A 116 -13.34 -4.80 4.13
C ALA A 116 -13.19 -6.33 4.25
N ASP A 117 -12.08 -6.88 3.77
CA ASP A 117 -11.79 -8.32 3.86
C ASP A 117 -11.63 -8.74 5.33
N THR A 118 -10.98 -7.92 6.15
CA THR A 118 -10.84 -8.18 7.60
C THR A 118 -12.19 -8.12 8.30
N GLU A 119 -13.04 -7.14 7.98
CA GLU A 119 -14.40 -7.05 8.53
C GLU A 119 -15.27 -8.24 8.10
N PHE A 120 -15.14 -8.70 6.85
CA PHE A 120 -15.81 -9.89 6.35
C PHE A 120 -15.36 -11.14 7.10
N LEU A 121 -14.05 -11.38 7.20
CA LEU A 121 -13.49 -12.52 7.93
C LEU A 121 -13.86 -12.51 9.41
N ALA A 122 -13.88 -11.34 10.04
CA ALA A 122 -14.31 -11.20 11.44
C ALA A 122 -15.79 -11.58 11.63
N ARG A 123 -16.66 -11.16 10.69
CA ARG A 123 -18.07 -11.53 10.71
C ARG A 123 -18.28 -13.02 10.47
N GLU A 124 -17.57 -13.59 9.51
CA GLU A 124 -17.64 -15.02 9.20
C GLU A 124 -17.15 -15.86 10.39
N LEU A 125 -16.03 -15.45 11.01
CA LEU A 125 -15.51 -16.10 12.22
C LEU A 125 -16.50 -16.01 13.39
N ALA A 126 -17.17 -14.86 13.57
CA ALA A 126 -18.19 -14.70 14.59
C ALA A 126 -19.40 -15.63 14.32
N ALA A 127 -19.84 -15.73 13.06
CA ALA A 127 -20.93 -16.64 12.67
C ALA A 127 -20.55 -18.11 12.89
N VAL A 128 -19.36 -18.53 12.48
CA VAL A 128 -18.83 -19.88 12.71
C VAL A 128 -18.73 -20.17 14.21
N ARG A 129 -18.23 -19.23 15.01
CA ARG A 129 -18.12 -19.39 16.47
C ARG A 129 -19.49 -19.59 17.12
N LEU A 130 -20.51 -18.85 16.69
CA LEU A 130 -21.87 -19.02 17.19
C LEU A 130 -22.45 -20.39 16.80
N ALA A 131 -22.30 -20.79 15.54
CA ALA A 131 -22.79 -22.08 15.05
C ALA A 131 -22.13 -23.28 15.76
N VAL A 132 -20.81 -23.22 15.99
CA VAL A 132 -20.05 -24.25 16.73
C VAL A 132 -20.36 -24.21 18.23
N GLY A 133 -20.51 -23.01 18.80
CA GLY A 133 -20.82 -22.80 20.22
C GLY A 133 -22.17 -23.38 20.62
N ASP A 134 -23.20 -23.25 19.79
CA ASP A 134 -24.53 -23.79 20.07
C ASP A 134 -24.61 -25.32 19.87
N THR A 135 -23.88 -25.88 18.91
CA THR A 135 -24.15 -27.26 18.44
C THR A 135 -23.25 -28.33 19.09
N VAL A 136 -21.98 -28.03 19.42
CA VAL A 136 -20.99 -29.10 19.64
C VAL A 136 -20.60 -29.31 21.11
N THR A 137 -20.84 -28.33 21.99
CA THR A 137 -20.27 -28.45 23.36
C THR A 137 -21.30 -28.79 24.41
N ARG A 138 -22.46 -28.15 24.45
CA ARG A 138 -23.37 -28.32 25.59
C ARG A 138 -24.14 -29.63 25.57
N ASP A 139 -24.84 -29.90 24.48
CA ASP A 139 -25.74 -31.07 24.40
C ASP A 139 -24.96 -32.35 24.17
N TYR A 140 -23.85 -32.29 23.42
CA TYR A 140 -22.95 -33.42 23.22
C TYR A 140 -22.18 -33.79 24.50
N LEU A 141 -21.54 -32.83 25.22
CA LEU A 141 -20.91 -33.19 26.51
C LEU A 141 -21.93 -33.70 27.51
N ARG A 142 -23.13 -33.11 27.56
CA ARG A 142 -24.18 -33.57 28.48
C ARG A 142 -24.56 -35.01 28.17
N LYS A 143 -24.80 -35.34 26.90
CA LYS A 143 -25.14 -36.70 26.49
C LYS A 143 -24.01 -37.69 26.78
N GLU A 144 -22.77 -37.34 26.46
CA GLU A 144 -21.62 -38.22 26.75
C GLU A 144 -21.43 -38.44 28.26
N LEU A 145 -21.65 -37.40 29.07
CA LEU A 145 -21.60 -37.51 30.54
C LEU A 145 -22.74 -38.38 31.08
N ASP A 146 -23.96 -38.22 30.57
CA ASP A 146 -25.11 -39.05 30.97
C ASP A 146 -24.91 -40.52 30.55
N ASP A 147 -24.49 -40.77 29.31
CA ASP A 147 -24.20 -42.12 28.81
C ASP A 147 -23.10 -42.82 29.64
N LEU A 148 -22.03 -42.09 30.02
CA LEU A 148 -20.99 -42.61 30.90
C LEU A 148 -21.47 -42.86 32.34
N LEU A 149 -22.35 -42.00 32.87
CA LEU A 149 -22.94 -42.17 34.20
C LEU A 149 -23.86 -43.38 34.26
N ASP A 150 -24.68 -43.59 33.23
CA ASP A 150 -25.56 -44.75 33.11
C ASP A 150 -24.75 -46.05 33.05
N GLU A 151 -23.67 -46.07 32.24
CA GLU A 151 -22.79 -47.24 32.16
C GLU A 151 -22.12 -47.56 33.51
N LEU A 152 -21.65 -46.54 34.25
CA LEU A 152 -21.07 -46.76 35.58
C LEU A 152 -22.10 -47.26 36.59
N THR A 153 -23.32 -46.73 36.54
CA THR A 153 -24.41 -47.12 37.44
C THR A 153 -24.82 -48.57 37.18
N GLU A 154 -24.92 -48.97 35.91
CA GLU A 154 -25.24 -50.34 35.53
C GLU A 154 -24.13 -51.32 35.93
N ARG A 155 -22.86 -50.95 35.76
CA ARG A 155 -21.73 -51.75 36.25
C ARG A 155 -21.73 -51.92 37.77
N LEU A 156 -22.08 -50.88 38.53
CA LEU A 156 -22.20 -50.95 39.98
C LEU A 156 -23.38 -51.82 40.42
N ALA A 157 -24.53 -51.71 39.74
CA ALA A 157 -25.70 -52.55 39.99
C ALA A 157 -25.42 -54.03 39.70
N ALA A 158 -24.74 -54.34 38.60
CA ALA A 158 -24.31 -55.69 38.27
C ALA A 158 -23.37 -56.27 39.35
N ARG A 159 -22.39 -55.48 39.83
CA ARG A 159 -21.49 -55.88 40.91
C ARG A 159 -22.21 -56.10 42.24
N ALA A 160 -23.21 -55.29 42.55
CA ALA A 160 -24.02 -55.44 43.76
C ALA A 160 -24.88 -56.71 43.71
N ALA A 161 -25.43 -57.05 42.54
CA ALA A 161 -26.18 -58.28 42.32
C ALA A 161 -25.28 -59.52 42.46
N GLU A 162 -24.07 -59.51 41.89
CA GLU A 162 -23.07 -60.58 42.06
C GLU A 162 -22.67 -60.76 43.54
N GLY A 163 -22.41 -59.67 44.27
CA GLY A 163 -22.07 -59.74 45.70
C GLY A 163 -23.21 -60.23 46.60
N SER A 164 -24.46 -60.02 46.21
CA SER A 164 -25.63 -60.56 46.93
C SER A 164 -25.86 -62.04 46.69
N ALA A 165 -25.43 -62.56 45.53
CA ALA A 165 -25.53 -63.99 45.20
C ALA A 165 -24.46 -64.82 45.93
N ASP A 166 -23.25 -64.26 46.15
CA ASP A 166 -22.19 -64.90 46.93
C ASP A 166 -22.54 -64.99 48.43
N ALA A 167 -23.29 -64.01 48.97
CA ALA A 167 -23.70 -64.00 50.38
C ALA A 167 -24.83 -65.00 50.72
N ASP A 168 -25.72 -65.33 49.78
CA ASP A 168 -26.79 -66.35 49.96
C ASP A 168 -26.27 -67.79 49.76
N GLY A 169 -25.08 -67.96 49.18
CA GLY A 169 -24.43 -69.26 48.98
C GLY A 169 -23.72 -69.80 50.22
N ASP A 170 -23.17 -68.93 51.07
CA ASP A 170 -22.38 -69.31 52.25
C ASP A 170 -23.26 -69.85 53.40
N ASP A 171 -24.47 -69.29 53.58
CA ASP A 171 -25.42 -69.67 54.66
C ASP A 171 -26.10 -71.04 54.46
N ARG A 172 -25.92 -71.70 53.29
CA ARG A 172 -26.47 -73.05 53.02
C ARG A 172 -25.48 -74.19 53.27
N SER A 173 -24.29 -73.91 53.81
CA SER A 173 -23.18 -74.87 53.91
C SER A 173 -22.95 -75.50 55.29
N HIS A 174 -23.75 -75.22 56.31
CA HIS A 174 -23.52 -75.71 57.69
C HIS A 174 -24.72 -76.44 58.31
#